data_AF-A0A2Z4IHF4-F1
#
_entry.id   AF-A0A2Z4IHF4-F1
#
_cell.length_a   1.000
_cell.length_b   1.000
_cell.length_c   1.000
_cell.angle_alpha   90.00
_cell.angle_beta   90.00
_cell.angle_gamma   90.00
#
_symmetry.space_group_name_H-M   'P 1'
#
loop_
_entity.id
_entity.type
_entity.pdbx_description
1 polymer ?
#
loop_
_entity_poly.entity_id
_entity_poly.type
_entity_poly.pdbx_seq_one_letter_code
_entity_poly.pdbx_strand_id
1 'polypeptide(L)'
;MGFLAGSLMACSDADTEPDNPEGTEEEEMPEEAKCFIDKESWAMGVDHEEMVKYFELKSYDPEDAPGTEVRWLYLELEHEGEDHVHIGAVKIKELLEEEKPEGAANGEFVKLMIRIDEPTWYFGPETENVKVQGYNSEPTGETDPSMFDTHTGVAEVASGDDWEYYEVILKRYAFYSVYVGAKMEVACEE
;
A
#
# COMPACT_ATOMS: atom_id res chain seq x y z
N MET A 1 -66.42 25.70 44.73
CA MET A 1 -66.72 24.80 45.86
C MET A 1 -65.88 23.55 45.69
N GLY A 2 -65.21 23.08 46.76
CA GLY A 2 -64.67 21.72 46.83
C GLY A 2 -63.14 21.63 46.88
N PHE A 3 -62.59 21.62 48.09
CA PHE A 3 -61.25 21.17 48.46
C PHE A 3 -61.07 19.66 48.17
N LEU A 4 -59.82 19.20 47.98
CA LEU A 4 -59.14 18.30 48.94
C LEU A 4 -57.70 17.99 48.50
N ALA A 5 -56.78 18.29 49.41
CA ALA A 5 -55.44 17.71 49.48
C ALA A 5 -55.50 16.33 50.18
N GLY A 6 -54.54 15.44 49.91
CA GLY A 6 -54.40 14.19 50.66
C GLY A 6 -53.33 13.22 50.15
N SER A 7 -52.08 13.49 50.51
CA SER A 7 -50.98 12.61 50.94
C SER A 7 -50.70 11.21 50.34
N LEU A 8 -49.43 11.07 49.93
CA LEU A 8 -48.42 10.02 50.24
C LEU A 8 -48.75 8.53 49.97
N MET A 9 -48.00 7.89 49.06
CA MET A 9 -46.91 6.95 49.40
C MET A 9 -46.25 6.38 48.13
N ALA A 10 -45.01 5.93 48.33
CA ALA A 10 -43.97 5.60 47.36
C ALA A 10 -44.14 4.24 46.66
N CYS A 11 -43.60 4.15 45.43
CA CYS A 11 -42.99 2.98 44.78
C CYS A 11 -41.91 3.57 43.85
N SER A 12 -40.65 3.64 44.30
CA SER A 12 -39.59 2.65 44.06
C SER A 12 -39.24 2.47 42.57
N ASP A 13 -37.94 2.64 42.30
CA ASP A 13 -37.21 2.34 41.06
C ASP A 13 -37.34 3.35 39.92
N ALA A 14 -36.57 4.43 40.06
CA ALA A 14 -36.06 5.18 38.93
C ALA A 14 -34.57 4.84 38.76
N ASP A 15 -34.27 3.66 38.23
CA ASP A 15 -33.05 3.45 37.45
C ASP A 15 -33.21 4.29 36.18
N THR A 16 -32.83 5.57 36.28
CA THR A 16 -32.61 6.40 35.10
C THR A 16 -31.17 6.16 34.70
N GLU A 17 -30.96 5.21 33.78
CA GLU A 17 -29.74 5.19 32.97
C GLU A 17 -29.59 6.57 32.33
N PRO A 18 -28.42 7.24 32.44
CA PRO A 18 -28.21 8.49 31.74
C PRO A 18 -28.21 8.19 30.23
N ASP A 19 -29.07 8.91 29.50
CA ASP A 19 -29.05 9.01 28.04
C ASP A 19 -27.61 9.13 27.57
N ASN A 20 -27.12 8.10 26.88
CA ASN A 20 -25.85 8.16 26.18
C ASN A 20 -26.13 8.87 24.85
N PRO A 21 -25.66 10.12 24.62
CA PRO A 21 -25.85 10.75 23.32
C PRO A 21 -25.07 9.94 22.28
N GLU A 22 -25.82 9.44 21.29
CA GLU A 22 -25.30 8.86 20.06
C GLU A 22 -24.35 9.85 19.37
N GLY A 23 -23.26 9.30 18.82
CA GLY A 23 -22.53 9.89 17.71
C GLY A 23 -21.66 11.09 18.04
N THR A 24 -20.46 10.84 18.58
CA THR A 24 -19.32 11.59 18.06
C THR A 24 -19.04 11.03 16.68
N GLU A 25 -19.41 11.79 15.65
CA GLU A 25 -18.75 11.70 14.35
C GLU A 25 -17.25 11.58 14.64
N GLU A 26 -16.60 10.54 14.11
CA GLU A 26 -15.13 10.49 14.11
C GLU A 26 -14.69 11.78 13.43
N GLU A 27 -14.18 12.74 14.22
CA GLU A 27 -13.51 13.90 13.67
C GLU A 27 -12.37 13.35 12.82
N GLU A 28 -12.55 13.34 11.50
CA GLU A 28 -11.46 13.20 10.55
C GLU A 28 -10.45 14.29 10.92
N MET A 29 -9.40 13.90 11.65
CA MET A 29 -8.32 14.82 11.95
C MET A 29 -7.82 15.33 10.59
N PRO A 30 -7.74 16.65 10.37
CA PRO A 30 -7.22 17.16 9.11
C PRO A 30 -5.80 16.60 8.94
N GLU A 31 -5.56 15.86 7.86
CA GLU A 31 -4.21 15.43 7.48
C GLU A 31 -3.31 16.67 7.49
N GLU A 32 -2.33 16.70 8.39
CA GLU A 32 -1.32 17.76 8.36
C GLU A 32 -0.68 17.76 6.97
N ALA A 33 -0.63 18.93 6.32
CA ALA A 33 -0.08 19.03 4.97
C ALA A 33 1.41 18.62 4.99
N LYS A 34 1.72 17.43 4.46
CA LYS A 34 3.09 16.94 4.30
C LYS A 34 3.81 17.76 3.23
N CYS A 35 5.02 18.23 3.52
CA CYS A 35 5.91 18.85 2.53
C CYS A 35 6.96 17.84 2.09
N PHE A 36 7.26 17.81 0.79
CA PHE A 36 8.20 16.85 0.21
C PHE A 36 9.35 17.55 -0.48
N ILE A 37 10.51 16.88 -0.55
CA ILE A 37 11.55 17.32 -1.49
C ILE A 37 11.00 17.36 -2.93
N ASP A 38 11.41 18.37 -3.69
CA ASP A 38 10.96 18.53 -5.08
C ASP A 38 11.36 17.32 -5.95
N LYS A 39 12.57 16.81 -5.73
CA LYS A 39 13.14 15.69 -6.48
C LYS A 39 12.58 14.35 -6.02
N GLU A 40 11.94 13.64 -6.95
CA GLU A 40 11.58 12.23 -6.79
C GLU A 40 12.84 11.35 -6.77
N SER A 41 12.88 10.39 -5.84
CA SER A 41 13.89 9.34 -5.83
C SER A 41 13.25 8.02 -6.26
N TRP A 42 13.97 7.24 -7.06
CA TRP A 42 13.49 5.95 -7.54
C TRP A 42 14.14 4.85 -6.69
N ALA A 43 13.29 4.04 -6.06
CA ALA A 43 13.69 2.82 -5.37
C ALA A 43 13.43 1.61 -6.26
N MET A 44 14.39 0.71 -6.32
CA MET A 44 14.35 -0.48 -7.15
C MET A 44 14.05 -1.70 -6.30
N GLY A 45 13.18 -2.58 -6.80
CA GLY A 45 12.96 -3.90 -6.22
C GLY A 45 14.17 -4.80 -6.46
N VAL A 46 14.82 -5.26 -5.39
CA VAL A 46 15.94 -6.18 -5.43
C VAL A 46 15.66 -7.45 -4.62
N ASP A 47 16.17 -8.57 -5.08
CA ASP A 47 16.27 -9.76 -4.23
C ASP A 47 17.37 -9.52 -3.20
N HIS A 48 17.05 -9.66 -1.91
CA HIS A 48 18.02 -9.45 -0.82
C HIS A 48 19.16 -10.47 -0.79
N GLU A 49 18.91 -11.70 -1.25
CA GLU A 49 19.91 -12.76 -1.23
C GLU A 49 20.92 -12.59 -2.38
N GLU A 50 20.46 -12.12 -3.53
CA GLU A 50 21.25 -12.10 -4.76
C GLU A 50 21.58 -10.68 -5.27
N MET A 51 20.96 -9.64 -4.70
CA MET A 51 21.03 -8.23 -5.12
C MET A 51 20.73 -8.04 -6.62
N VAL A 52 19.85 -8.89 -7.18
CA VAL A 52 19.51 -8.86 -8.60
C VAL A 52 18.30 -7.95 -8.83
N LYS A 53 18.42 -7.10 -9.85
CA LYS A 53 17.40 -6.11 -10.28
C LYS A 53 16.24 -6.73 -11.06
N TYR A 54 16.45 -7.93 -11.57
CA TYR A 54 15.46 -8.75 -12.27
C TYR A 54 15.19 -9.98 -11.43
N PHE A 55 13.94 -10.20 -11.08
CA PHE A 55 13.56 -11.38 -10.32
C PHE A 55 12.72 -12.31 -11.18
N GLU A 56 12.96 -13.60 -11.02
CA GLU A 56 12.14 -14.64 -11.63
C GLU A 56 10.85 -14.83 -10.82
N LEU A 57 9.74 -14.95 -11.54
CA LEU A 57 8.48 -15.40 -11.00
C LEU A 57 8.23 -16.83 -11.49
N LYS A 58 8.01 -17.76 -10.55
CA LYS A 58 7.68 -19.14 -10.88
C LYS A 58 6.45 -19.21 -11.79
N SER A 59 6.36 -20.26 -12.61
CA SER A 59 5.15 -20.53 -13.39
C SER A 59 3.94 -20.72 -12.46
N TYR A 60 2.75 -20.30 -12.91
CA TYR A 60 1.51 -20.51 -12.17
C TYR A 60 1.27 -22.00 -11.89
N ASP A 61 0.97 -22.33 -10.63
CA ASP A 61 0.54 -23.64 -10.19
C ASP A 61 -0.97 -23.60 -9.88
N PRO A 62 -1.81 -24.42 -10.54
CA PRO A 62 -3.25 -24.47 -10.24
C PRO A 62 -3.57 -24.98 -8.83
N GLU A 63 -2.61 -25.60 -8.14
CA GLU A 63 -2.77 -26.03 -6.75
C GLU A 63 -2.49 -24.90 -5.74
N ASP A 64 -1.89 -23.79 -6.17
CA ASP A 64 -1.67 -22.63 -5.31
C ASP A 64 -3.00 -21.93 -5.00
N ALA A 65 -3.18 -21.56 -3.73
CA ALA A 65 -4.39 -20.85 -3.31
C ALA A 65 -4.35 -19.38 -3.79
N PRO A 66 -5.50 -18.78 -4.17
CA PRO A 66 -5.61 -17.34 -4.38
C PRO A 66 -5.09 -16.54 -3.18
N GLY A 67 -4.37 -15.44 -3.43
CA GLY A 67 -3.75 -14.62 -2.39
C GLY A 67 -2.44 -15.17 -1.82
N THR A 68 -1.98 -16.35 -2.29
CA THR A 68 -0.68 -16.91 -1.88
C THR A 68 0.45 -15.98 -2.29
N GLU A 69 1.39 -15.78 -1.37
CA GLU A 69 2.61 -15.03 -1.64
C GLU A 69 3.52 -15.82 -2.59
N VAL A 70 3.85 -15.21 -3.73
CA VAL A 70 4.67 -15.82 -4.77
C VAL A 70 6.12 -15.37 -4.64
N ARG A 71 6.34 -14.09 -4.26
CA ARG A 71 7.68 -13.49 -4.16
C ARG A 71 7.70 -12.25 -3.27
N TRP A 72 8.87 -11.96 -2.70
CA TRP A 72 9.15 -10.75 -1.95
C TRP A 72 10.44 -10.08 -2.45
N LEU A 73 10.47 -8.75 -2.45
CA LEU A 73 11.58 -7.91 -2.90
C LEU A 73 11.77 -6.75 -1.94
N TYR A 74 13.00 -6.31 -1.78
CA TYR A 74 13.35 -5.12 -1.00
C TYR A 74 13.39 -3.92 -1.94
N LEU A 75 12.90 -2.77 -1.50
CA LEU A 75 13.00 -1.51 -2.22
C LEU A 75 14.26 -0.79 -1.75
N GLU A 76 15.20 -0.61 -2.66
CA GLU A 76 16.47 0.07 -2.40
C GLU A 76 16.60 1.32 -3.26
N LEU A 77 16.92 2.45 -2.63
CA LEU A 77 17.15 3.72 -3.32
C LEU A 77 18.39 3.65 -4.20
N GLU A 78 18.29 4.23 -5.40
CA GLU A 78 19.44 4.49 -6.24
C GLU A 78 20.29 5.61 -5.62
N HIS A 79 21.50 5.28 -5.17
CA HIS A 79 22.46 6.25 -4.64
C HIS A 79 23.76 6.23 -5.46
N GLU A 80 24.36 7.41 -5.65
CA GLU A 80 25.71 7.52 -6.21
C GLU A 80 26.74 7.09 -5.15
N GLY A 81 26.95 5.78 -5.00
CA GLY A 81 27.86 5.21 -4.00
C GLY A 81 27.66 3.70 -3.81
N GLU A 82 28.35 3.12 -2.82
CA GLU A 82 28.19 1.69 -2.44
C GLU A 82 27.09 1.47 -1.39
N ASP A 83 26.57 2.55 -0.80
CA ASP A 83 25.57 2.49 0.26
C ASP A 83 24.16 2.57 -0.33
N HIS A 84 23.54 1.41 -0.48
CA HIS A 84 22.11 1.28 -0.80
C HIS A 84 21.27 1.50 0.47
N VAL A 85 20.21 2.30 0.36
CA VAL A 85 19.28 2.54 1.46
C VAL A 85 17.99 1.78 1.19
N HIS A 86 17.66 0.83 2.06
CA HIS A 86 16.39 0.14 2.05
C HIS A 86 15.29 1.05 2.59
N ILE A 87 14.18 1.18 1.85
CA ILE A 87 13.06 2.05 2.25
C ILE A 87 11.73 1.33 2.42
N GLY A 88 11.64 0.05 2.04
CA GLY A 88 10.38 -0.67 2.03
C GLY A 88 10.46 -1.93 1.19
N ALA A 89 9.32 -2.50 0.81
CA ALA A 89 9.32 -3.80 0.16
C ALA A 89 8.15 -4.00 -0.81
N VAL A 90 8.31 -4.95 -1.74
CA VAL A 90 7.28 -5.38 -2.69
C VAL A 90 6.96 -6.84 -2.49
N LYS A 91 5.70 -7.16 -2.28
CA LYS A 91 5.17 -8.53 -2.26
C LYS A 91 4.37 -8.79 -3.52
N ILE A 92 4.51 -9.98 -4.08
CA ILE A 92 3.78 -10.41 -5.28
C ILE A 92 2.89 -11.57 -4.89
N LYS A 93 1.61 -11.48 -5.22
CA LYS A 93 0.59 -12.47 -4.86
C LYS A 93 -0.21 -12.91 -6.08
N GLU A 94 -0.73 -14.14 -6.00
CA GLU A 94 -1.82 -14.56 -6.87
C GLU A 94 -3.09 -13.74 -6.58
N LEU A 95 -3.85 -13.39 -7.61
CA LEU A 95 -5.09 -12.63 -7.43
C LEU A 95 -6.16 -13.48 -6.74
N LEU A 96 -6.94 -12.83 -5.88
CA LEU A 96 -8.25 -13.33 -5.46
C LEU A 96 -9.22 -13.37 -6.65
N GLU A 97 -10.30 -14.15 -6.54
CA GLU A 97 -11.26 -14.31 -7.64
C GLU A 97 -11.90 -12.98 -8.04
N GLU A 98 -12.23 -12.17 -7.04
CA GLU A 98 -12.82 -10.85 -7.13
C GLU A 98 -11.87 -9.75 -7.64
N GLU A 99 -10.57 -10.00 -7.58
CA GLU A 99 -9.54 -9.05 -8.06
C GLU A 99 -9.26 -9.24 -9.55
N LYS A 100 -9.64 -10.39 -10.12
CA LYS A 100 -9.29 -10.72 -11.50
C LYS A 100 -9.94 -9.77 -12.51
N PRO A 101 -9.17 -9.26 -13.49
CA PRO A 101 -9.74 -8.58 -14.64
C PRO A 101 -10.79 -9.45 -15.33
N GLU A 102 -11.87 -8.83 -15.82
CA GLU A 102 -12.98 -9.54 -16.44
C GLU A 102 -12.50 -10.41 -17.61
N GLY A 103 -12.84 -11.70 -17.58
CA GLY A 103 -12.47 -12.67 -18.63
C GLY A 103 -11.02 -13.17 -18.58
N ALA A 104 -10.21 -12.75 -17.61
CA ALA A 104 -8.86 -13.25 -17.42
C ALA A 104 -8.83 -14.70 -16.95
N ALA A 105 -7.86 -15.48 -17.44
CA ALA A 105 -7.60 -16.83 -16.94
C ALA A 105 -6.81 -16.79 -15.62
N ASN A 106 -6.91 -17.87 -14.83
CA ASN A 106 -6.05 -18.01 -13.64
C ASN A 106 -4.56 -18.01 -14.04
N GLY A 107 -3.75 -17.33 -13.23
CA GLY A 107 -2.31 -17.17 -13.50
C GLY A 107 -1.96 -16.18 -14.60
N GLU A 108 -2.94 -15.55 -15.27
CA GLU A 108 -2.67 -14.55 -16.31
C GLU A 108 -2.20 -13.21 -15.73
N PHE A 109 -2.56 -12.91 -14.49
CA PHE A 109 -2.19 -11.69 -13.78
C PHE A 109 -1.62 -12.01 -12.39
N VAL A 110 -0.89 -11.05 -11.82
CA VAL A 110 -0.41 -11.04 -10.42
C VAL A 110 -0.68 -9.68 -9.79
N LYS A 111 -0.79 -9.64 -8.46
CA LYS A 111 -0.92 -8.40 -7.69
C LYS A 111 0.42 -8.07 -7.05
N LEU A 112 0.91 -6.86 -7.26
CA LEU A 112 2.03 -6.26 -6.53
C LEU A 112 1.45 -5.47 -5.36
N MET A 113 1.89 -5.78 -4.16
CA MET A 113 1.66 -5.02 -2.93
C MET A 113 2.97 -4.36 -2.53
N ILE A 114 3.03 -3.05 -2.66
CA ILE A 114 4.23 -2.25 -2.42
C ILE A 114 4.02 -1.51 -1.10
N ARG A 115 4.99 -1.55 -0.20
CA ARG A 115 4.96 -0.88 1.10
C ARG A 115 6.21 -0.05 1.30
N ILE A 116 6.07 1.16 1.81
CA ILE A 116 7.20 1.95 2.31
C ILE A 116 7.22 1.81 3.83
N ASP A 117 8.38 1.42 4.36
CA ASP A 117 8.59 1.08 5.77
C ASP A 117 9.37 2.15 6.53
N GLU A 118 10.05 3.06 5.81
CA GLU A 118 10.85 4.12 6.41
C GLU A 118 9.99 5.36 6.69
N PRO A 119 9.87 5.83 7.96
CA PRO A 119 8.91 6.86 8.38
C PRO A 119 9.01 8.23 7.73
N THR A 120 10.07 8.50 6.95
CA THR A 120 10.27 9.78 6.26
C THR A 120 10.07 9.67 4.76
N TRP A 121 9.77 8.48 4.26
CA TRP A 121 9.59 8.21 2.83
C TRP A 121 8.12 7.88 2.56
N TYR A 122 7.62 8.38 1.43
CA TYR A 122 6.23 8.23 1.02
C TYR A 122 6.13 8.09 -0.49
N PHE A 123 5.01 7.56 -0.99
CA PHE A 123 4.76 7.54 -2.44
C PHE A 123 4.58 8.98 -2.94
N GLY A 124 5.15 9.30 -4.11
CA GLY A 124 4.98 10.63 -4.67
C GLY A 124 3.49 10.93 -4.98
N PRO A 125 2.87 11.99 -4.46
CA PRO A 125 1.44 12.22 -4.61
C PRO A 125 1.00 12.57 -6.05
N GLU A 126 1.93 13.01 -6.91
CA GLU A 126 1.65 13.49 -8.27
C GLU A 126 2.19 12.59 -9.39
N THR A 127 2.78 11.45 -9.04
CA THR A 127 3.60 10.68 -9.97
C THR A 127 2.97 9.34 -10.33
N GLU A 128 3.26 8.89 -11.55
CA GLU A 128 3.05 7.50 -11.92
C GLU A 128 4.09 6.66 -11.15
N ASN A 129 3.72 6.30 -9.92
CA ASN A 129 4.66 5.89 -8.88
C ASN A 129 5.28 4.52 -9.06
N VAL A 130 4.83 3.74 -10.04
CA VAL A 130 5.29 2.37 -10.24
C VAL A 130 5.61 2.15 -11.71
N LYS A 131 6.88 1.89 -11.98
CA LYS A 131 7.37 1.48 -13.30
C LYS A 131 7.71 0.02 -13.23
N VAL A 132 7.07 -0.78 -14.08
CA VAL A 132 7.31 -2.23 -14.10
C VAL A 132 7.50 -2.68 -15.53
N GLN A 133 8.57 -3.45 -15.75
CA GLN A 133 8.78 -4.13 -17.01
C GLN A 133 8.77 -5.63 -16.79
N GLY A 134 7.92 -6.32 -17.56
CA GLY A 134 7.89 -7.78 -17.61
C GLY A 134 8.63 -8.32 -18.83
N TYR A 135 9.27 -9.48 -18.65
CA TYR A 135 10.02 -10.17 -19.69
C TYR A 135 9.71 -11.67 -19.67
N ASN A 136 9.58 -12.27 -20.85
CA ASN A 136 9.40 -13.72 -20.98
C ASN A 136 10.71 -14.51 -20.85
N SER A 137 11.85 -13.81 -20.85
CA SER A 137 13.20 -14.36 -20.70
C SER A 137 14.07 -13.37 -19.94
N GLU A 138 15.07 -13.86 -19.21
CA GLU A 138 15.96 -13.02 -18.43
C GLU A 138 16.66 -11.96 -19.32
N PRO A 139 16.57 -10.66 -18.97
CA PRO A 139 17.23 -9.61 -19.72
C PRO A 139 18.75 -9.66 -19.53
N THR A 140 19.51 -9.44 -20.59
CA THR A 140 20.97 -9.31 -20.51
C THR A 140 21.38 -7.86 -20.75
N GLY A 141 21.87 -7.17 -19.71
CA GLY A 141 22.43 -5.82 -19.81
C GLY A 141 21.90 -4.82 -18.78
N GLU A 142 22.42 -3.59 -18.86
CA GLU A 142 21.94 -2.47 -18.05
C GLU A 142 20.50 -2.10 -18.42
N THR A 143 19.71 -1.75 -17.43
CA THR A 143 18.32 -1.32 -17.59
C THR A 143 18.17 0.16 -17.32
N ASP A 144 17.53 0.85 -18.25
CA ASP A 144 17.08 2.22 -18.08
C ASP A 144 15.59 2.22 -17.67
N PRO A 145 15.24 2.64 -16.44
CA PRO A 145 13.86 2.67 -15.95
C PRO A 145 12.95 3.59 -16.76
N SER A 146 13.50 4.54 -17.53
CA SER A 146 12.70 5.41 -18.40
C SER A 146 12.07 4.67 -19.59
N MET A 147 12.56 3.46 -19.90
CA MET A 147 12.01 2.60 -20.96
C MET A 147 10.88 1.69 -20.48
N PHE A 148 10.53 1.73 -19.19
CA PHE A 148 9.57 0.80 -18.61
C PHE A 148 8.15 1.26 -18.86
N ASP A 149 7.27 0.29 -19.09
CA ASP A 149 5.84 0.54 -19.04
C ASP A 149 5.48 1.08 -17.65
N THR A 150 4.74 2.17 -17.66
CA THR A 150 4.33 2.84 -16.44
C THR A 150 2.96 2.32 -16.04
N HIS A 151 2.87 1.83 -14.81
CA HIS A 151 1.67 1.19 -14.28
C HIS A 151 1.08 2.04 -13.17
N THR A 152 -0.15 2.49 -13.37
CA THR A 152 -0.93 3.17 -12.35
C THR A 152 -1.62 2.14 -11.47
N GLY A 153 -1.43 2.24 -10.16
CA GLY A 153 -2.16 1.44 -9.17
C GLY A 153 -3.12 2.29 -8.36
N VAL A 154 -3.70 1.65 -7.35
CA VAL A 154 -4.49 2.34 -6.33
C VAL A 154 -3.64 2.38 -5.07
N ALA A 155 -3.32 3.59 -4.60
CA ALA A 155 -2.81 3.79 -3.25
C ALA A 155 -3.99 3.66 -2.30
N GLU A 156 -3.86 2.81 -1.30
CA GLU A 156 -4.76 2.83 -0.16
C GLU A 156 -3.88 3.03 1.07
N VAL A 157 -4.22 4.03 1.90
CA VAL A 157 -3.51 4.26 3.16
C VAL A 157 -4.22 3.43 4.21
N ALA A 158 -3.58 2.37 4.72
CA ALA A 158 -4.09 1.66 5.90
C ALA A 158 -3.70 2.47 7.13
N SER A 159 -4.65 3.22 7.68
CA SER A 159 -4.45 3.95 8.94
C SER A 159 -4.24 2.96 10.10
N GLY A 160 -3.06 2.96 10.71
CA GLY A 160 -2.82 2.20 11.95
C GLY A 160 -1.36 2.19 12.41
N ASP A 161 -0.42 2.10 11.48
CA ASP A 161 1.00 2.38 11.71
C ASP A 161 1.51 3.17 10.49
N ASP A 162 2.62 3.90 10.60
CA ASP A 162 3.10 4.93 9.64
C ASP A 162 3.51 4.45 8.23
N TRP A 163 2.91 3.38 7.70
CA TRP A 163 3.21 2.79 6.39
C TRP A 163 2.11 3.07 5.37
N GLU A 164 2.53 3.47 4.17
CA GLU A 164 1.66 3.53 3.00
C GLU A 164 1.77 2.22 2.22
N TYR A 165 0.66 1.76 1.64
CA TYR A 165 0.67 0.66 0.70
C TYR A 165 0.07 1.02 -0.65
N TYR A 166 0.59 0.39 -1.69
CA TYR A 166 0.19 0.62 -3.07
C TYR A 166 -0.03 -0.72 -3.76
N GLU A 167 -1.19 -0.88 -4.40
CA GLU A 167 -1.55 -2.11 -5.09
C GLU A 167 -1.64 -1.91 -6.59
N VAL A 168 -1.01 -2.83 -7.35
CA VAL A 168 -1.04 -2.83 -8.81
C VAL A 168 -1.32 -4.25 -9.31
N ILE A 169 -2.26 -4.40 -10.23
CA ILE A 169 -2.49 -5.67 -10.95
C ILE A 169 -1.75 -5.63 -12.28
N LEU A 170 -0.90 -6.63 -12.51
CA LEU A 170 -0.03 -6.72 -13.69
C LEU A 170 -0.23 -8.04 -14.42
N LYS A 171 -0.04 -8.02 -15.75
CA LYS A 171 0.04 -9.26 -16.53
C LYS A 171 1.25 -10.07 -16.09
N ARG A 172 1.10 -11.40 -15.99
CA ARG A 172 2.17 -12.34 -15.63
C ARG A 172 3.27 -12.41 -16.70
N TYR A 173 4.51 -12.26 -16.27
CA TYR A 173 5.73 -12.53 -17.03
C TYR A 173 6.67 -13.42 -16.21
N ALA A 174 7.67 -14.02 -16.86
CA ALA A 174 8.63 -14.90 -16.18
C ALA A 174 9.64 -14.09 -15.35
N PHE A 175 10.01 -12.89 -15.82
CA PHE A 175 10.92 -11.98 -15.12
C PHE A 175 10.33 -10.60 -15.05
N TYR A 176 10.66 -9.89 -13.98
CA TYR A 176 10.23 -8.53 -13.76
C TYR A 176 11.36 -7.68 -13.23
N SER A 177 11.26 -6.38 -13.49
CA SER A 177 11.98 -5.34 -12.76
C SER A 177 10.97 -4.29 -12.32
N VAL A 178 11.07 -3.85 -11.07
CA VAL A 178 10.10 -2.94 -10.43
C VAL A 178 10.86 -1.73 -9.91
N TYR A 179 10.36 -0.55 -10.25
CA TYR A 179 10.84 0.73 -9.73
C TYR A 179 9.66 1.49 -9.14
N VAL A 180 9.89 2.06 -7.96
CA VAL A 180 8.91 2.80 -7.18
C VAL A 180 9.41 4.21 -6.96
N GLY A 181 8.61 5.18 -7.37
CA GLY A 181 8.83 6.59 -7.10
C GLY A 181 8.47 6.91 -5.65
N ALA A 182 9.44 7.44 -4.90
CA ALA A 182 9.27 7.85 -3.52
C ALA A 182 9.81 9.25 -3.28
N LYS A 183 9.20 9.97 -2.35
CA LYS A 183 9.62 11.28 -1.89
C LYS A 183 9.88 11.27 -0.40
N MET A 184 10.90 12.01 0.00
CA MET A 184 11.22 12.22 1.41
C MET A 184 10.43 13.42 1.93
N GLU A 185 9.73 13.23 3.04
CA GLU A 185 9.08 14.31 3.78
C GLU A 185 10.14 15.25 4.40
N VAL A 186 9.86 16.53 4.34
CA VAL A 186 10.66 17.61 4.95
C VAL A 186 9.74 18.57 5.69
N ALA A 187 10.30 19.33 6.62
CA ALA A 187 9.56 20.38 7.29
C ALA A 187 9.05 21.42 6.27
N CYS A 188 7.77 21.76 6.34
CA CYS A 188 7.20 22.84 5.55
C CYS A 188 7.87 24.18 5.88
N GLU A 189 8.28 24.92 4.86
CA GLU A 189 8.71 26.30 5.04
C GLU A 189 7.48 27.18 5.35
N GLU A 190 7.61 28.08 6.34
CA GLU A 190 6.55 29.03 6.75
C GLU A 190 6.22 30.09 5.69
#